data_AF-A0A3A9STB9-F1
#
_entry.id   AF-A0A3A9STB9-F1
#
_cell.length_a   1.000
_cell.length_b   1.000
_cell.length_c   1.000
_cell.angle_alpha   90.00
_cell.angle_beta   90.00
_cell.angle_gamma   90.00
#
_symmetry.space_group_name_H-M   'P 1'
#
loop_
_entity.id
_entity.type
_entity.pdbx_description
1 polymer ?
#
loop_
_entity_poly.entity_id
_entity_poly.type
_entity_poly.pdbx_seq_one_letter_code
_entity_poly.pdbx_strand_id
1 'polypeptide(L)' 'MKDDGNKSYYKNALRKKESYIAATEIEDRIIGFCKVDINGEIGILDYLVVKEKFRGKGFVKELMDWAINFSFMYERK' A
#
# COMPACT_ATOMS: atom_id res chain seq x y z
N MET A 1 1.10 16.77 23.05
CA MET A 1 0.46 17.16 21.77
C MET A 1 0.69 16.00 20.82
N LYS A 2 -0.35 15.24 20.44
CA LYS A 2 -0.20 14.12 19.49
C LYS A 2 -0.35 14.70 18.10
N ASP A 3 0.68 14.49 17.30
CA ASP A 3 1.00 15.18 16.06
C ASP A 3 -0.05 14.91 14.96
N ASP A 4 -0.79 15.95 14.56
CA ASP A 4 -1.67 15.96 13.38
C ASP A 4 -0.89 16.17 12.06
N GLY A 5 0.44 16.36 12.13
CA GLY A 5 1.31 16.56 10.96
C GLY A 5 1.32 15.38 9.98
N ASN A 6 1.05 14.17 10.47
CA ASN A 6 1.18 12.93 9.67
C ASN A 6 0.00 12.74 8.68
N LYS A 7 -1.23 13.14 9.03
CA LYS A 7 -2.41 12.91 8.16
C LYS A 7 -2.42 13.78 6.91
N SER A 8 -1.95 15.02 7.03
CA SER A 8 -1.89 15.97 5.91
C SER A 8 -0.90 15.51 4.84
N TYR A 9 0.25 14.98 5.27
CA TYR A 9 1.27 14.43 4.39
C TYR A 9 0.74 13.27 3.55
N TYR A 10 0.13 12.25 4.16
CA TYR A 10 -0.40 11.11 3.43
C TYR A 10 -1.47 11.49 2.42
N LYS A 11 -2.40 12.37 2.82
CA LYS A 11 -3.46 12.82 1.91
C LYS A 11 -2.87 13.53 0.69
N ASN A 12 -1.81 14.32 0.89
CA ASN A 12 -1.13 15.00 -0.20
C ASN A 12 -0.36 14.02 -1.09
N ALA A 13 0.37 13.06 -0.52
CA ALA A 13 1.11 12.06 -1.29
C ALA A 13 0.19 11.19 -2.17
N LEU A 14 -0.96 10.77 -1.63
CA LEU A 14 -2.00 10.06 -2.39
C LEU A 14 -2.57 10.93 -3.52
N ARG A 15 -2.86 12.22 -3.26
CA ARG A 15 -3.37 13.14 -4.29
C ARG A 15 -2.33 13.42 -5.38
N LYS A 16 -1.06 13.54 -4.99
CA LYS A 16 0.06 13.80 -5.89
C LYS A 16 0.56 12.56 -6.62
N LYS A 17 -0.05 11.39 -6.38
CA LYS A 17 0.35 10.14 -7.03
C LYS A 17 1.77 9.70 -6.64
N GLU A 18 2.23 10.13 -5.47
CA GLU A 18 3.52 9.79 -4.84
C GLU A 18 3.38 8.60 -3.87
N SER A 19 2.15 8.25 -3.50
CA SER A 19 1.84 7.07 -2.69
C SER A 19 0.61 6.36 -3.24
N TYR A 20 0.57 5.04 -3.09
CA TYR A 20 -0.54 4.19 -3.48
C TYR A 20 -0.85 3.18 -2.38
N ILE A 21 -2.13 2.86 -2.24
CA ILE A 21 -2.61 1.89 -1.26
C ILE A 21 -3.47 0.87 -1.98
N ALA A 22 -3.20 -0.41 -1.72
CA ALA A 22 -4.10 -1.50 -2.09
C ALA A 22 -4.66 -2.14 -0.83
N ALA A 23 -5.92 -2.53 -0.88
CA ALA A 23 -6.61 -3.25 0.18
C ALA A 23 -7.10 -4.59 -0.36
N THR A 24 -7.08 -5.61 0.49
CA THR A 24 -7.72 -6.90 0.23
C THR A 24 -8.87 -7.08 1.21
N GLU A 25 -10.00 -7.56 0.70
CA GLU A 25 -11.31 -7.51 1.36
C GLU A 25 -12.00 -8.88 1.31
N ILE A 26 -12.73 -9.20 2.38
CA ILE A 26 -13.62 -10.36 2.46
C ILE A 26 -14.93 -9.87 3.07
N GLU A 27 -16.06 -10.18 2.44
CA GLU A 27 -17.40 -9.81 2.94
C GLU A 27 -17.48 -8.30 3.29
N ASP A 28 -17.03 -7.45 2.37
CA ASP A 28 -16.99 -5.98 2.50
C ASP A 28 -16.17 -5.47 3.71
N ARG A 29 -15.23 -6.28 4.19
CA ARG A 29 -14.32 -5.91 5.28
C ARG A 29 -12.88 -5.97 4.82
N ILE A 30 -12.17 -4.85 5.01
CA ILE A 30 -10.72 -4.81 4.83
C ILE A 30 -10.05 -5.78 5.82
N ILE A 31 -9.35 -6.77 5.27
CA ILE A 31 -8.62 -7.78 6.03
C ILE A 31 -7.10 -7.57 5.98
N GLY A 32 -6.62 -6.79 5.01
CA GLY A 32 -5.24 -6.37 4.90
C GLY A 32 -5.08 -5.24 3.89
N PHE A 33 -3.93 -4.59 3.94
CA PHE A 33 -3.57 -3.55 2.98
C PHE A 33 -2.05 -3.49 2.82
N CYS A 34 -1.61 -2.91 1.71
CA CYS A 34 -0.24 -2.46 1.52
C CYS A 34 -0.20 -1.01 1.05
N LYS A 35 0.92 -0.33 1.33
CA LYS A 35 1.22 1.01 0.83
C LYS A 35 2.56 0.99 0.10
N VAL A 36 2.57 1.54 -1.10
CA VAL A 36 3.78 1.73 -1.91
C VAL A 36 3.99 3.22 -2.10
N ASP A 37 5.19 3.69 -1.78
CA ASP A 37 5.63 5.05 -2.09
C ASP A 37 6.48 5.05 -3.36
N ILE A 38 6.28 6.06 -4.19
CA ILE A 38 7.05 6.27 -5.41
C ILE A 38 8.13 7.30 -5.11
N ASN A 39 9.39 6.90 -5.29
CA ASN A 39 10.53 7.79 -5.23
C ASN A 39 11.27 7.75 -6.58
N GLY A 40 10.97 8.72 -7.46
CA GLY A 40 11.42 8.69 -8.85
C GLY A 40 10.77 7.53 -9.60
N GLU A 41 11.59 6.66 -10.18
CA GLU A 41 11.14 5.47 -10.93
C GLU A 41 10.98 4.22 -10.05
N ILE A 42 11.32 4.32 -8.75
CA ILE A 42 11.33 3.18 -7.84
C ILE A 42 10.09 3.22 -6.94
N GLY A 43 9.33 2.11 -6.92
CA GLY A 43 8.28 1.87 -5.94
C GLY A 43 8.81 1.14 -4.71
N ILE A 44 8.69 1.75 -3.53
CA ILE A 44 9.12 1.21 -2.24
C ILE A 44 7.89 0.79 -1.43
N LEU A 45 7.85 -0.46 -1.01
CA LEU A 45 6.83 -0.96 -0.10
C LEU A 45 7.08 -0.43 1.31
N ASP A 46 6.17 0.40 1.83
CA ASP A 46 6.29 1.08 3.12
C ASP A 46 5.50 0.34 4.22
N TYR A 47 4.27 -0.07 3.91
CA TYR A 47 3.44 -0.86 4.82
C TYR A 47 2.91 -2.11 4.15
N LEU A 48 2.90 -3.22 4.89
CA LEU A 48 2.20 -4.44 4.53
C LEU A 48 1.61 -5.09 5.78
N VAL A 49 0.30 -5.08 5.90
CA VAL A 49 -0.40 -5.54 7.10
C VAL A 49 -1.57 -6.43 6.71
N VAL A 50 -1.63 -7.60 7.32
CA VAL A 50 -2.79 -8.51 7.27
C VAL A 50 -3.21 -8.84 8.69
N LYS A 51 -4.52 -8.76 8.95
CA LYS A 51 -5.12 -9.16 10.23
C LYS A 51 -4.71 -10.59 10.57
N GLU A 52 -4.34 -10.81 11.83
CA GLU A 52 -3.71 -12.06 12.30
C GLU A 52 -4.47 -13.33 11.90
N LYS A 53 -5.80 -13.34 12.08
CA LYS A 53 -6.68 -14.47 11.72
C LYS A 53 -6.73 -14.83 10.22
N PHE A 54 -6.15 -14.00 9.37
CA PHE A 54 -6.06 -14.21 7.93
C PHE A 54 -4.63 -14.44 7.45
N ARG A 55 -3.63 -14.41 8.34
CA ARG A 55 -2.24 -14.75 7.97
C ARG A 55 -2.12 -16.23 7.59
N GLY A 56 -1.09 -16.55 6.79
CA GLY A 56 -0.88 -17.90 6.27
C GLY A 56 -1.85 -18.33 5.15
N LYS A 57 -2.76 -17.46 4.73
CA LYS A 57 -3.78 -17.74 3.69
C LYS A 57 -3.46 -17.12 2.32
N GLY A 58 -2.25 -16.59 2.13
CA GLY A 58 -1.82 -16.02 0.85
C GLY A 58 -2.08 -14.52 0.64
N PHE A 59 -2.85 -13.83 1.50
CA PHE A 59 -3.14 -12.40 1.31
C PHE A 59 -1.91 -11.48 1.32
N VAL A 60 -0.86 -11.86 2.06
CA VAL A 60 0.44 -11.14 2.03
C VAL A 60 1.06 -11.24 0.64
N LYS A 61 1.00 -12.44 0.02
CA LYS A 61 1.51 -12.67 -1.34
C LYS A 61 0.70 -11.89 -2.35
N GLU A 62 -0.62 -11.91 -2.25
CA GLU A 62 -1.51 -11.14 -3.13
C GLU A 62 -1.20 -9.63 -3.12
N LEU A 63 -1.05 -9.05 -1.93
CA LEU A 63 -0.69 -7.63 -1.77
C LEU A 63 0.73 -7.32 -2.27
N MET A 64 1.67 -8.26 -2.11
CA MET A 64 3.02 -8.16 -2.66
C MET A 64 3.04 -8.24 -4.18
N ASP A 65 2.31 -9.20 -4.76
CA ASP A 65 2.18 -9.36 -6.21
C ASP A 65 1.58 -8.09 -6.83
N TRP A 66 0.57 -7.49 -6.17
CA TRP A 66 0.04 -6.19 -6.57
C TRP A 66 1.12 -5.09 -6.53
N ALA A 67 1.87 -4.98 -5.43
CA ALA A 67 2.90 -3.96 -5.27
C ALA A 67 4.02 -4.08 -6.31
N ILE A 68 4.48 -5.31 -6.59
CA ILE A 68 5.52 -5.59 -7.59
C ILE A 68 5.04 -5.23 -9.00
N ASN A 69 3.84 -5.71 -9.37
CA ASN A 69 3.26 -5.39 -10.68
C ASN A 69 3.07 -3.89 -10.86
N PHE A 70 2.67 -3.21 -9.78
CA PHE A 70 2.52 -1.76 -9.77
C PHE A 70 3.85 -1.03 -10.00
N SER A 71 4.93 -1.44 -9.33
CA SER A 71 6.27 -0.84 -9.52
C SER A 71 6.78 -1.00 -10.95
N PHE A 72 6.62 -2.19 -11.57
CA PHE A 72 7.03 -2.40 -12.97
C PHE A 72 6.25 -1.55 -13.98
N MET A 73 5.00 -1.20 -13.67
CA MET A 73 4.23 -0.29 -14.52
C MET A 73 4.74 1.16 -14.45
N TYR A 74 5.40 1.55 -13.37
CA TYR A 74 5.99 2.89 -13.21
C TYR A 74 7.34 3.02 -13.90
N GLU A 75 8.17 1.98 -13.90
CA GLU A 75 9.46 1.96 -14.63
C GLU A 75 9.31 2.07 -16.16
N ARG A 76 8.10 1.85 -16.69
CA ARG A 76 7.83 1.83 -18.15
C ARG A 76 7.15 3.10 -18.68
N LYS A 77 7.00 4.14 -17.87
CA LYS A 77 6.42 5.43 -18.29
C LYS A 77 7.51 6.47 -18.49
#